data_AF-A0AAU2BXI5-F1
#
_entry.id   AF-A0AAU2BXI5-F1
#
_cell.length_a   1.000
_cell.length_b   1.000
_cell.length_c   1.000
_cell.angle_alpha   90.00
_cell.angle_beta   90.00
_cell.angle_gamma   90.00
#
_symmetry.space_group_name_H-M   'P 1'
#
loop_
_entity.id
_entity.type
_entity.pdbx_description
1 polymer ?
#
loop_
_entity_poly.entity_id
_entity_poly.type
_entity_poly.pdbx_seq_one_letter_code
_entity_poly.pdbx_strand_id
1 'polypeptide(L)'
;MTTPTSSRPAVRAGTMWPTRPGALRVRPLPREATASYLTRLAAAYHLSAAQLLDGLHITTTGTPAAPPATEIHLSNEAARRLSGFTRIPPAHLARALARRPPPAAIGTARAAIARWQPAQPAMQPLPACAACTAHRSPHKAVPAWIHPAPNLPRALICTRHQQASSDPRQRTPLDIRAVPELTRARLTNRRPPTASSLSWASTITTRWYDHRQHLHQRWHTRLHRLTTTNPHLVPGPASPALTCRNLIIYPETLTLATALDRLPPHPLTPTQQTAFLHDLASRLQLPRLAPADHDLLRQRLTAR
;
A
#
# COMPACT_ATOMS: atom_id res chain seq x y z
N MET A 1 -18.17 55.59 34.36
CA MET A 1 -17.36 54.38 34.16
C MET A 1 -17.71 53.79 32.80
N THR A 2 -16.93 54.14 31.78
CA THR A 2 -17.10 53.72 30.39
C THR A 2 -15.95 52.81 30.01
N THR A 3 -16.24 51.54 29.73
CA THR A 3 -15.27 50.55 29.24
C THR A 3 -15.02 50.78 27.74
N PRO A 4 -13.77 50.80 27.26
CA PRO A 4 -13.49 50.84 25.83
C PRO A 4 -13.47 49.42 25.26
N THR A 5 -14.29 49.20 24.24
CA THR A 5 -14.28 47.99 23.42
C THR A 5 -13.03 48.00 22.52
N SER A 6 -12.05 47.17 22.85
CA SER A 6 -10.84 46.96 22.05
C SER A 6 -11.14 46.02 20.88
N SER A 7 -11.45 46.59 19.72
CA SER A 7 -11.50 45.89 18.43
C SER A 7 -10.08 45.78 17.87
N ARG A 8 -9.41 44.67 18.16
CA ARG A 8 -8.19 44.27 17.44
C ARG A 8 -8.56 43.82 16.02
N PRO A 9 -7.96 44.38 14.96
CA PRO A 9 -8.13 43.84 13.62
C PRO A 9 -7.41 42.49 13.52
N ALA A 10 -8.13 41.48 13.02
CA ALA A 10 -7.54 40.21 12.66
C ALA A 10 -6.59 40.42 11.48
N VAL A 11 -5.29 40.35 11.74
CA VAL A 11 -4.27 40.28 10.70
C VAL A 11 -4.50 38.98 9.93
N ARG A 12 -5.06 39.08 8.72
CA ARG A 12 -5.00 38.00 7.72
C ARG A 12 -3.52 37.74 7.45
N ALA A 13 -3.00 36.66 8.02
CA ALA A 13 -1.71 36.12 7.60
C ALA A 13 -1.83 35.78 6.11
N GLY A 14 -1.26 36.64 5.26
CA GLY A 14 -1.14 36.40 3.83
C GLY A 14 -0.46 35.05 3.63
N THR A 15 -1.21 34.07 3.12
CA THR A 15 -0.64 32.78 2.74
C THR A 15 0.25 33.07 1.54
N MET A 16 1.57 33.21 1.78
CA MET A 16 2.52 33.54 0.74
C MET A 16 2.57 32.37 -0.25
N TRP A 17 1.91 32.56 -1.39
CA TRP A 17 1.91 31.57 -2.47
C TRP A 17 3.35 31.36 -2.96
N PRO A 18 3.76 30.13 -3.33
CA PRO A 18 5.12 29.86 -3.76
C PRO A 18 5.47 30.74 -4.97
N THR A 19 6.50 31.57 -4.82
CA THR A 19 6.92 32.52 -5.86
C THR A 19 7.45 31.80 -7.12
N ARG A 20 7.81 30.52 -7.01
CA ARG A 20 8.27 29.67 -8.12
C ARG A 20 7.64 28.27 -8.08
N PRO A 21 6.64 27.98 -8.93
CA PRO A 21 6.12 26.64 -9.10
C PRO A 21 7.21 25.62 -9.44
N GLY A 22 7.18 24.45 -8.80
CA GLY A 22 8.10 23.33 -9.04
C GLY A 22 9.49 23.47 -8.39
N ALA A 23 9.76 24.54 -7.63
CA ALA A 23 11.08 24.79 -7.04
C ALA A 23 11.54 23.67 -6.09
N LEU A 24 10.62 23.08 -5.33
CA LEU A 24 10.94 22.07 -4.31
C LEU A 24 10.95 20.62 -4.83
N ARG A 25 10.82 20.42 -6.15
CA ARG A 25 11.01 19.15 -6.89
C ARG A 25 10.47 17.88 -6.17
N VAL A 26 9.29 17.97 -5.56
CA VAL A 26 8.63 16.81 -4.93
C VAL A 26 8.14 15.85 -6.02
N ARG A 27 8.83 14.71 -6.14
CA ARG A 27 8.53 13.69 -7.16
C ARG A 27 7.60 12.61 -6.57
N PRO A 28 6.51 12.24 -7.25
CA PRO A 28 5.66 11.15 -6.79
C PRO A 28 6.42 9.82 -6.83
N LEU A 29 6.08 8.91 -5.92
CA LEU A 29 6.49 7.51 -6.02
C LEU A 29 5.58 6.75 -7.01
N PRO A 30 6.07 5.65 -7.61
CA PRO A 30 5.21 4.76 -8.37
C PRO A 30 4.05 4.24 -7.51
N ARG A 31 2.84 4.46 -7.99
CA ARG A 31 1.55 4.05 -7.41
C ARG A 31 1.25 4.72 -6.06
N GLU A 32 1.80 5.91 -5.86
CA GLU A 32 1.49 6.73 -4.69
C GLU A 32 0.01 7.14 -4.70
N ALA A 33 -0.62 7.14 -3.52
CA ALA A 33 -1.95 7.69 -3.34
C ALA A 33 -1.93 9.19 -3.67
N THR A 34 -2.95 9.68 -4.39
CA THR A 34 -3.03 11.09 -4.76
C THR A 34 -3.06 11.98 -3.52
N ALA A 35 -3.80 11.57 -2.48
CA ALA A 35 -3.84 12.26 -1.18
C ALA A 35 -2.46 12.32 -0.50
N SER A 36 -1.69 11.24 -0.57
CA SER A 36 -0.30 11.18 -0.07
C SER A 36 0.60 12.16 -0.80
N TYR A 37 0.55 12.15 -2.14
CA TYR A 37 1.37 13.04 -2.95
C TYR A 37 1.05 14.51 -2.69
N LEU A 38 -0.23 14.88 -2.62
CA LEU A 38 -0.64 16.25 -2.30
C LEU A 38 -0.23 16.67 -0.90
N THR A 39 -0.32 15.77 0.09
CA THR A 39 0.12 16.07 1.46
C THR A 39 1.62 16.33 1.51
N ARG A 40 2.43 15.49 0.84
CA ARG A 40 3.87 15.70 0.73
C ARG A 40 4.23 16.99 -0.01
N LEU A 41 3.54 17.26 -1.12
CA LEU A 41 3.74 18.44 -1.93
C LEU A 41 3.40 19.71 -1.14
N ALA A 42 2.22 19.77 -0.53
CA ALA A 42 1.79 20.89 0.31
C ALA A 42 2.77 21.12 1.46
N ALA A 43 3.15 20.04 2.15
CA ALA A 43 4.04 20.13 3.30
C ALA A 43 5.44 20.66 2.92
N ALA A 44 5.95 20.37 1.71
CA ALA A 44 7.20 20.94 1.22
C ALA A 44 7.10 22.47 1.08
N TYR A 45 5.96 22.99 0.65
CA TYR A 45 5.68 24.43 0.57
C TYR A 45 5.15 25.03 1.88
N HIS A 46 5.19 24.30 3.00
CA HIS A 46 4.61 24.73 4.29
C HIS A 46 3.10 25.04 4.23
N LEU A 47 2.38 24.39 3.32
CA LEU A 47 0.93 24.50 3.15
C LEU A 47 0.23 23.24 3.70
N SER A 48 -1.05 23.39 4.03
CA SER A 48 -1.98 22.27 4.12
C SER A 48 -2.41 21.83 2.72
N ALA A 49 -2.92 20.61 2.58
CA ALA A 49 -3.46 20.13 1.31
C ALA A 49 -4.63 21.01 0.80
N ALA A 50 -5.45 21.53 1.71
CA ALA A 50 -6.53 22.46 1.38
C ALA A 50 -5.99 23.79 0.83
N GLN A 51 -5.01 24.40 1.50
CA GLN A 51 -4.38 25.65 1.04
C GLN A 51 -3.71 25.48 -0.33
N LEU A 52 -3.06 24.35 -0.57
CA LEU A 52 -2.49 24.05 -1.88
C LEU A 52 -3.57 23.97 -2.97
N LEU A 53 -4.67 23.25 -2.71
CA LEU A 53 -5.76 23.08 -3.68
C LEU A 53 -6.48 24.41 -3.96
N ASP A 54 -6.73 25.21 -2.92
CA ASP A 54 -7.34 26.53 -3.02
C ASP A 54 -6.51 27.48 -3.88
N GLY A 55 -5.20 27.56 -3.66
CA GLY A 55 -4.36 28.45 -4.48
C GLY A 55 -4.08 27.92 -5.90
N LEU A 56 -4.39 26.64 -6.19
CA LEU A 56 -4.52 26.14 -7.56
C LEU A 56 -5.92 26.40 -8.16
N HIS A 57 -6.78 27.10 -7.43
CA HIS A 57 -8.17 27.38 -7.77
C HIS A 57 -8.97 26.09 -8.03
N ILE A 58 -8.67 25.02 -7.30
CA ILE A 58 -9.36 23.73 -7.41
C ILE A 58 -10.46 23.67 -6.34
N THR A 59 -11.71 23.58 -6.77
CA THR A 59 -12.85 23.43 -5.85
C THR A 59 -12.82 22.04 -5.22
N THR A 60 -12.76 21.99 -3.89
CA THR A 60 -12.73 20.72 -3.14
C THR A 60 -14.10 20.37 -2.58
N THR A 61 -14.48 19.09 -2.66
CA THR A 61 -15.69 18.53 -2.04
C THR A 61 -15.37 17.30 -1.20
N GLY A 62 -16.27 16.95 -0.28
CA GLY A 62 -16.08 15.85 0.67
C GLY A 62 -15.16 16.20 1.84
N THR A 63 -15.06 15.30 2.80
CA THR A 63 -14.32 15.54 4.05
C THR A 63 -12.90 14.98 3.96
N PRO A 64 -11.87 15.82 4.09
CA PRO A 64 -10.48 15.34 4.12
C PRO A 64 -10.19 14.63 5.45
N ALA A 65 -9.39 13.57 5.38
CA ALA A 65 -8.72 13.00 6.55
C ALA A 65 -7.27 12.67 6.20
N ALA A 66 -6.40 12.57 7.20
CA ALA A 66 -5.01 12.20 6.95
C ALA A 66 -4.91 10.84 6.23
N PRO A 67 -3.97 10.68 5.27
CA PRO A 67 -3.65 9.36 4.75
C PRO A 67 -3.33 8.39 5.89
N PRO A 68 -3.75 7.11 5.79
CA PRO A 68 -4.29 6.46 4.59
C PRO A 68 -5.84 6.46 4.50
N ALA A 69 -6.54 7.17 5.37
CA ALA A 69 -7.99 6.99 5.56
C ALA A 69 -8.84 7.62 4.45
N THR A 70 -8.32 8.58 3.70
CA THR A 70 -9.01 9.16 2.53
C THR A 70 -8.10 9.19 1.31
N GLU A 71 -8.76 9.11 0.14
CA GLU A 71 -8.17 9.33 -1.16
C GLU A 71 -8.81 10.56 -1.80
N ILE A 72 -8.14 11.17 -2.77
CA ILE A 72 -8.66 12.32 -3.51
C ILE A 72 -8.69 12.04 -5.02
N HIS A 73 -9.86 12.28 -5.61
CA HIS A 73 -10.07 12.19 -7.05
C HIS A 73 -10.01 13.58 -7.66
N LEU A 74 -9.17 13.74 -8.68
CA LEU A 74 -9.00 14.99 -9.41
C LEU A 74 -9.75 14.91 -10.75
N SER A 75 -10.43 15.99 -11.14
CA SER A 75 -10.86 16.18 -12.53
C SER A 75 -9.65 16.32 -13.46
N ASN A 76 -9.86 16.15 -14.77
CA ASN A 76 -8.80 16.37 -15.75
C ASN A 76 -8.22 17.79 -15.64
N GLU A 77 -9.07 18.79 -15.40
CA GLU A 77 -8.62 20.17 -15.20
C GLU A 77 -7.79 20.35 -13.93
N ALA A 78 -8.23 19.78 -12.80
CA ALA A 78 -7.45 19.82 -11.56
C ALA A 78 -6.08 19.13 -11.72
N ALA A 79 -6.03 18.01 -12.44
CA ALA A 79 -4.78 17.32 -12.76
C ALA A 79 -3.85 18.15 -13.66
N ARG A 80 -4.40 18.91 -14.64
CA ARG A 80 -3.62 19.84 -15.47
C ARG A 80 -3.01 20.97 -14.64
N ARG A 81 -3.77 21.57 -13.73
CA ARG A 81 -3.27 22.64 -12.85
C ARG A 81 -2.18 22.14 -11.91
N LEU A 82 -2.37 20.96 -11.33
CA LEU A 82 -1.33 20.29 -10.53
C LEU A 82 -0.06 20.01 -11.35
N SER A 83 -0.22 19.56 -12.59
CA SER A 83 0.89 19.36 -13.54
C SER A 83 1.66 20.66 -13.80
N GLY A 84 0.96 21.75 -14.09
CA GLY A 84 1.56 23.08 -14.28
C GLY A 84 2.32 23.55 -13.04
N PHE A 85 1.73 23.40 -11.85
CA PHE A 85 2.37 23.78 -10.60
C PHE A 85 3.62 22.95 -10.26
N THR A 86 3.58 21.64 -10.49
CA THR A 86 4.68 20.73 -10.18
C THR A 86 5.75 20.70 -11.26
N ARG A 87 5.44 21.21 -12.47
CA ARG A 87 6.23 21.04 -13.70
C ARG A 87 6.50 19.57 -14.05
N ILE A 88 5.61 18.66 -13.63
CA ILE A 88 5.66 17.24 -13.99
C ILE A 88 4.62 17.01 -15.10
N PRO A 89 4.99 16.43 -16.26
CA PRO A 89 4.05 16.18 -17.34
C PRO A 89 2.81 15.39 -16.89
N PRO A 90 1.59 15.69 -17.40
CA PRO A 90 0.37 15.01 -16.98
C PRO A 90 0.46 13.49 -17.13
N ALA A 91 1.09 13.00 -18.21
CA ALA A 91 1.31 11.58 -18.44
C ALA A 91 2.18 10.93 -17.36
N HIS A 92 3.16 11.65 -16.81
CA HIS A 92 4.02 11.16 -15.73
C HIS A 92 3.26 11.13 -14.40
N LEU A 93 2.50 12.18 -14.07
CA LEU A 93 1.63 12.18 -12.89
C LEU A 93 0.60 11.06 -12.97
N ALA A 94 -0.08 10.90 -14.11
CA ALA A 94 -1.07 9.85 -14.31
C ALA A 94 -0.48 8.43 -14.25
N ARG A 95 0.81 8.26 -14.56
CA ARG A 95 1.51 6.96 -14.43
C ARG A 95 1.97 6.70 -13.00
N ALA A 96 2.42 7.75 -12.31
CA ALA A 96 2.95 7.64 -10.96
C ALA A 96 1.85 7.54 -9.90
N LEU A 97 0.73 8.25 -10.04
CA LEU A 97 -0.34 8.21 -9.05
C LEU A 97 -1.25 7.00 -9.28
N ALA A 98 -1.71 6.38 -8.19
CA ALA A 98 -2.56 5.21 -8.27
C ALA A 98 -3.88 5.55 -8.99
N ARG A 99 -4.08 4.93 -10.15
CA ARG A 99 -5.30 5.07 -10.95
C ARG A 99 -6.43 4.28 -10.31
N ARG A 100 -7.17 4.89 -9.41
CA ARG A 100 -8.61 4.63 -9.36
C ARG A 100 -9.26 5.61 -10.33
N PRO A 101 -9.95 5.14 -11.39
CA PRO A 101 -10.65 6.05 -12.28
C PRO A 101 -11.58 6.91 -11.42
N PRO A 102 -11.49 8.25 -11.51
CA PRO A 102 -12.44 9.09 -10.81
C PRO A 102 -13.86 8.72 -11.28
N PRO A 103 -14.87 8.78 -10.41
CA PRO A 103 -16.26 8.72 -10.86
C PRO A 103 -16.46 9.64 -12.07
N ALA A 104 -17.22 9.18 -13.08
CA ALA A 104 -17.33 9.88 -14.37
C ALA A 104 -17.71 11.37 -14.20
N ALA A 105 -18.61 11.66 -13.26
CA ALA A 105 -19.04 13.02 -12.89
C ALA A 105 -17.89 13.97 -12.46
N ILE A 106 -16.75 13.43 -12.04
CA ILE A 106 -15.57 14.20 -11.63
C ILE A 106 -14.53 14.21 -12.76
N GLY A 107 -14.29 13.05 -13.38
CA GLY A 107 -13.27 12.91 -14.41
C GLY A 107 -13.52 13.80 -15.64
N THR A 108 -14.78 13.93 -16.07
CA THR A 108 -15.16 14.71 -17.26
C THR A 108 -15.56 16.16 -16.96
N ALA A 109 -15.51 16.58 -15.70
CA ALA A 109 -15.84 17.95 -15.33
C ALA A 109 -14.88 18.94 -16.02
N ARG A 110 -15.44 19.93 -16.71
CA ARG A 110 -14.67 21.04 -17.31
C ARG A 110 -14.04 21.95 -16.25
N ALA A 111 -14.66 22.00 -15.06
CA ALA A 111 -14.14 22.74 -13.91
C ALA A 111 -13.02 21.98 -13.18
N ALA A 112 -12.15 22.73 -12.52
CA ALA A 112 -11.11 22.19 -11.64
C ALA A 112 -11.73 21.72 -10.33
N ILE A 113 -12.04 20.44 -10.22
CA ILE A 113 -12.71 19.86 -9.05
C ILE A 113 -11.83 18.76 -8.47
N ALA A 114 -11.78 18.70 -7.14
CA ALA A 114 -11.26 17.58 -6.40
C ALA A 114 -12.30 17.07 -5.39
N ARG A 115 -12.37 15.75 -5.20
CA ARG A 115 -13.28 15.14 -4.22
C ARG A 115 -12.53 14.20 -3.30
N TRP A 116 -12.63 14.46 -2.01
CA TRP A 116 -12.20 13.55 -0.96
C TRP A 116 -13.19 12.41 -0.79
N GLN A 117 -12.68 11.19 -0.68
CA GLN A 117 -13.47 9.99 -0.46
C GLN A 117 -12.81 9.09 0.60
N PRO A 118 -13.59 8.49 1.52
CA PRO A 118 -13.08 7.48 2.43
C PRO A 118 -12.47 6.30 1.67
N ALA A 119 -11.26 5.91 2.07
CA ALA A 119 -10.59 4.74 1.54
C ALA A 119 -11.04 3.50 2.34
N GLN A 120 -11.69 2.56 1.65
CA GLN A 120 -12.06 1.26 2.21
C GLN A 120 -10.83 0.57 2.83
N PRO A 121 -10.91 0.03 4.07
CA PRO A 121 -9.74 -0.51 4.78
C PRO A 121 -8.90 -1.51 3.97
N ALA A 122 -9.54 -2.42 3.24
CA ALA A 122 -8.87 -3.40 2.39
C ALA A 122 -8.09 -2.77 1.21
N MET A 123 -8.47 -1.56 0.81
CA MET A 123 -7.92 -0.83 -0.33
C MET A 123 -7.10 0.40 0.08
N GLN A 124 -6.90 0.60 1.39
CA GLN A 124 -6.04 1.68 1.87
C GLN A 124 -4.60 1.47 1.39
N PRO A 125 -3.88 2.55 1.03
CA PRO A 125 -2.47 2.46 0.69
C PRO A 125 -1.64 2.06 1.91
N LEU A 126 -0.44 1.54 1.66
CA LEU A 126 0.52 1.13 2.68
C LEU A 126 1.68 2.13 2.75
N PRO A 127 2.33 2.30 3.91
CA PRO A 127 3.52 3.13 4.01
C PRO A 127 4.58 2.72 2.99
N ALA A 128 5.15 3.72 2.32
CA ALA A 128 6.28 3.53 1.44
C ALA A 128 7.58 3.38 2.24
N CYS A 129 8.61 2.85 1.59
CA CYS A 129 9.97 2.89 2.12
C CYS A 129 10.38 4.35 2.43
N ALA A 130 10.85 4.57 3.66
CA ALA A 130 11.21 5.89 4.16
C ALA A 130 12.41 6.47 3.38
N ALA A 131 13.42 5.65 3.07
CA ALA A 131 14.59 6.09 2.29
C ALA A 131 14.22 6.45 0.84
N CYS A 132 13.36 5.65 0.19
CA CYS A 132 12.83 5.99 -1.14
C CYS A 132 12.00 7.28 -1.13
N THR A 133 11.22 7.49 -0.07
CA THR A 133 10.42 8.69 0.14
C THR A 133 11.31 9.92 0.30
N ALA A 134 12.30 9.86 1.19
CA ALA A 134 13.26 10.95 1.44
C ALA A 134 14.03 11.32 0.16
N HIS A 135 14.47 10.33 -0.62
CA HIS A 135 15.14 10.59 -1.91
C HIS A 135 14.24 11.33 -2.93
N ARG A 136 12.91 11.20 -2.83
CA ARG A 136 11.93 11.83 -3.73
C ARG A 136 11.32 13.12 -3.17
N SER A 137 11.52 13.41 -1.89
CA SER A 137 11.12 14.63 -1.18
C SER A 137 12.22 15.05 -0.19
N PRO A 138 13.30 15.72 -0.65
CA PRO A 138 14.43 16.02 0.22
C PRO A 138 14.13 17.09 1.27
N HIS A 139 13.10 17.92 1.08
CA HIS A 139 12.86 19.11 1.91
C HIS A 139 12.00 18.86 3.16
N LYS A 140 11.26 17.74 3.22
CA LYS A 140 10.45 17.40 4.40
C LYS A 140 10.14 15.91 4.47
N ALA A 141 10.38 15.31 5.65
CA ALA A 141 10.13 13.91 5.94
C ALA A 141 8.63 13.63 6.21
N VAL A 142 7.78 13.85 5.21
CA VAL A 142 6.38 13.40 5.25
C VAL A 142 6.30 11.98 4.67
N PRO A 143 5.74 10.99 5.40
CA PRO A 143 5.57 9.64 4.90
C PRO A 143 4.78 9.62 3.60
N ALA A 144 5.18 8.76 2.67
CA ALA A 144 4.36 8.44 1.51
C ALA A 144 3.55 7.17 1.73
N TRP A 145 2.42 7.10 1.03
CA TRP A 145 1.51 5.96 1.04
C TRP A 145 1.29 5.49 -0.39
N ILE A 146 1.55 4.21 -0.64
CA ILE A 146 1.52 3.59 -1.97
C ILE A 146 0.46 2.48 -1.99
N HIS A 147 -0.31 2.41 -3.07
CA HIS A 147 -1.24 1.31 -3.29
C HIS A 147 -0.48 0.02 -3.66
N PRO A 148 -0.69 -1.12 -2.98
CA PRO A 148 -0.09 -2.41 -3.35
C PRO A 148 -0.59 -2.89 -4.73
N ALA A 149 0.23 -3.65 -5.46
CA ALA A 149 -0.12 -4.07 -6.82
C ALA A 149 -1.28 -5.06 -6.77
N PRO A 150 -2.28 -4.97 -7.67
CA PRO A 150 -3.45 -5.85 -7.60
C PRO A 150 -3.09 -7.33 -7.80
N ASN A 151 -1.92 -7.60 -8.40
CA ASN A 151 -1.37 -8.93 -8.67
C ASN A 151 -0.22 -9.31 -7.71
N LEU A 152 -0.13 -8.68 -6.54
CA LEU A 152 0.80 -9.06 -5.48
C LEU A 152 0.05 -9.20 -4.16
N PRO A 153 0.52 -10.06 -3.22
CA PRO A 153 0.00 -10.06 -1.87
C PRO A 153 0.02 -8.64 -1.32
N ARG A 154 -0.93 -8.30 -0.44
CA ARG A 154 -1.10 -6.95 0.11
C ARG A 154 0.02 -6.60 1.11
N ALA A 155 1.21 -6.43 0.55
CA ALA A 155 2.45 -6.06 1.22
C ALA A 155 3.33 -5.28 0.23
N LEU A 156 4.05 -4.29 0.74
CA LEU A 156 5.11 -3.59 0.02
C LEU A 156 6.45 -4.06 0.56
N ILE A 157 7.37 -4.44 -0.33
CA ILE A 157 8.74 -4.84 0.03
C ILE A 157 9.70 -4.02 -0.81
N CYS A 158 10.51 -3.20 -0.14
CA CYS A 158 11.64 -2.49 -0.72
C CYS A 158 12.91 -3.31 -0.53
N THR A 159 13.30 -4.03 -1.58
CA THR A 159 14.52 -4.85 -1.58
C THR A 159 15.80 -4.03 -1.50
N ARG A 160 15.79 -2.76 -1.93
CA ARG A 160 16.96 -1.88 -1.87
C ARG A 160 17.30 -1.44 -0.45
N HIS A 161 16.29 -1.07 0.34
CA HIS A 161 16.49 -0.53 1.69
C HIS A 161 16.07 -1.50 2.79
N GLN A 162 15.67 -2.73 2.43
CA GLN A 162 15.21 -3.78 3.34
C GLN A 162 14.10 -3.28 4.27
N GLN A 163 13.10 -2.63 3.68
CA GLN A 163 11.92 -2.13 4.40
C GLN A 163 10.64 -2.73 3.84
N ALA A 164 9.63 -2.95 4.69
CA ALA A 164 8.34 -3.48 4.26
C ALA A 164 7.14 -2.89 5.00
N SER A 165 5.94 -3.11 4.45
CA SER A 165 4.68 -2.72 5.09
C SER A 165 3.57 -3.68 4.65
N SER A 166 2.68 -4.06 5.57
CA SER A 166 1.49 -4.89 5.29
C SER A 166 0.17 -4.29 5.74
N ASP A 167 0.22 -3.37 6.70
CA ASP A 167 -0.97 -2.86 7.38
C ASP A 167 -0.99 -1.32 7.33
N PRO A 168 -2.10 -0.69 6.90
CA PRO A 168 -2.20 0.76 6.84
C PRO A 168 -2.17 1.44 8.23
N ARG A 169 -2.40 0.69 9.32
CA ARG A 169 -2.31 1.20 10.70
C ARG A 169 -0.86 1.42 11.13
N GLN A 170 0.09 0.70 10.51
CA GLN A 170 1.51 1.01 10.67
C GLN A 170 1.82 2.27 9.88
N ARG A 171 2.38 3.29 10.53
CA ARG A 171 2.79 4.53 9.85
C ARG A 171 4.25 4.50 9.41
N THR A 172 5.04 3.68 10.09
CA THR A 172 6.48 3.49 9.83
C THR A 172 6.67 2.15 9.15
N PRO A 173 7.38 2.09 8.01
CA PRO A 173 7.73 0.82 7.40
C PRO A 173 8.69 0.04 8.30
N LEU A 174 8.55 -1.28 8.33
CA LEU A 174 9.34 -2.18 9.14
C LEU A 174 10.70 -2.45 8.51
N ASP A 175 11.76 -2.52 9.31
CA ASP A 175 13.02 -3.12 8.91
C ASP A 175 12.84 -4.65 8.82
N ILE A 176 13.18 -5.22 7.66
CA ILE A 176 13.04 -6.64 7.36
C ILE A 176 14.39 -7.37 7.19
N ARG A 177 15.52 -6.75 7.54
CA ARG A 177 16.84 -7.38 7.44
C ARG A 177 16.94 -8.70 8.20
N ALA A 178 16.26 -8.82 9.34
CA ALA A 178 16.20 -10.04 10.14
C ALA A 178 15.32 -11.14 9.51
N VAL A 179 14.58 -10.86 8.44
CA VAL A 179 13.72 -11.80 7.72
C VAL A 179 14.03 -11.77 6.22
N PRO A 180 15.22 -12.25 5.81
CA PRO A 180 15.69 -12.19 4.42
C PRO A 180 14.80 -12.97 3.45
N GLU A 181 13.98 -13.90 3.94
CA GLU A 181 13.01 -14.67 3.16
C GLU A 181 12.01 -13.77 2.43
N LEU A 182 11.66 -12.60 3.00
CA LEU A 182 10.75 -11.63 2.37
C LEU A 182 11.37 -11.03 1.10
N THR A 183 12.60 -10.55 1.21
CA THR A 183 13.36 -10.01 0.07
C THR A 183 13.62 -11.10 -0.96
N ARG A 184 14.02 -12.30 -0.53
CA ARG A 184 14.28 -13.43 -1.44
C ARG A 184 13.03 -13.79 -2.23
N ALA A 185 11.89 -13.97 -1.57
CA ALA A 185 10.62 -14.30 -2.24
C ALA A 185 10.21 -13.22 -3.24
N ARG A 186 10.45 -11.94 -2.93
CA ARG A 186 10.18 -10.83 -3.85
C ARG A 186 11.08 -10.87 -5.08
N LEU A 187 12.35 -11.26 -4.94
CA LEU A 187 13.31 -11.32 -6.04
C LEU A 187 13.14 -12.55 -6.94
N THR A 188 12.76 -13.69 -6.36
CA THR A 188 12.57 -14.95 -7.12
C THR A 188 11.27 -14.96 -7.92
N ASN A 189 10.22 -14.31 -7.42
CA ASN A 189 8.93 -14.22 -8.10
C ASN A 189 8.90 -13.01 -9.06
N ARG A 190 9.64 -13.10 -10.17
CA ARG A 190 9.69 -12.05 -11.19
C ARG A 190 8.40 -11.95 -12.01
N ARG A 191 7.73 -13.09 -12.26
CA ARG A 191 6.41 -13.11 -12.89
C ARG A 191 5.34 -13.02 -11.81
N PRO A 192 4.49 -11.99 -11.83
CA PRO A 192 3.41 -11.88 -10.86
C PRO A 192 2.38 -13.00 -11.11
N PRO A 193 1.87 -13.65 -10.05
CA PRO A 193 0.80 -14.62 -10.18
C PRO A 193 -0.48 -14.00 -10.75
N THR A 194 -1.38 -14.82 -11.28
CA THR A 194 -2.72 -14.35 -11.63
C THR A 194 -3.47 -13.89 -10.38
N ALA A 195 -4.41 -12.94 -10.56
CA ALA A 195 -5.21 -12.44 -9.44
C ALA A 195 -6.02 -13.56 -8.76
N SER A 196 -6.50 -14.54 -9.53
CA SER A 196 -7.24 -15.70 -9.01
C SER A 196 -6.36 -16.58 -8.12
N SER A 197 -5.20 -17.02 -8.63
CA SER A 197 -4.29 -17.87 -7.85
C SER A 197 -3.74 -17.16 -6.62
N LEU A 198 -3.49 -15.86 -6.73
CA LEU A 198 -3.08 -15.05 -5.60
C LEU A 198 -4.18 -14.94 -4.54
N SER A 199 -5.43 -14.76 -4.94
CA SER A 199 -6.59 -14.73 -4.05
C SER A 199 -6.70 -16.06 -3.29
N TRP A 200 -6.69 -17.18 -4.01
CA TRP A 200 -6.71 -18.52 -3.42
C TRP A 200 -5.54 -18.75 -2.46
N ALA A 201 -4.32 -18.44 -2.88
CA ALA A 201 -3.14 -18.63 -2.05
C ALA A 201 -3.19 -17.76 -0.78
N SER A 202 -3.68 -16.53 -0.88
CA SER A 202 -3.82 -15.63 0.28
C SER A 202 -4.83 -16.19 1.28
N THR A 203 -5.97 -16.70 0.81
CA THR A 203 -7.00 -17.33 1.66
C THR A 203 -6.48 -18.60 2.32
N ILE A 204 -5.86 -19.50 1.55
CA ILE A 204 -5.29 -20.76 2.05
C ILE A 204 -4.24 -20.48 3.12
N THR A 205 -3.24 -19.63 2.83
CA THR A 205 -2.16 -19.34 3.78
C THR A 205 -2.62 -18.58 5.01
N THR A 206 -3.64 -17.71 4.88
CA THR A 206 -4.28 -17.08 6.04
C THR A 206 -4.98 -18.11 6.92
N ARG A 207 -5.73 -19.04 6.32
CA ARG A 207 -6.40 -20.12 7.08
C ARG A 207 -5.38 -21.02 7.78
N TRP A 208 -4.32 -21.41 7.08
CA TRP A 208 -3.23 -22.18 7.68
C TRP A 208 -2.59 -21.44 8.86
N TYR A 209 -2.40 -20.12 8.75
CA TYR A 209 -1.86 -19.30 9.83
C TYR A 209 -2.81 -19.25 11.03
N ASP A 210 -4.08 -18.92 10.80
CA ASP A 210 -5.09 -18.77 11.85
C ASP A 210 -5.35 -20.11 12.60
N HIS A 211 -5.21 -21.25 11.91
CA HIS A 211 -5.36 -22.60 12.48
C HIS A 211 -4.03 -23.28 12.86
N ARG A 212 -2.90 -22.56 12.82
CA ARG A 212 -1.56 -23.09 13.20
C ARG A 212 -1.12 -24.35 12.44
N GLN A 213 -1.45 -24.44 11.15
CA GLN A 213 -1.14 -25.58 10.29
C GLN A 213 0.18 -25.39 9.53
N HIS A 214 0.83 -26.51 9.17
CA HIS A 214 1.99 -26.73 8.28
C HIS A 214 3.27 -25.91 8.54
N LEU A 215 3.17 -24.60 8.73
CA LEU A 215 4.26 -23.61 8.71
C LEU A 215 4.27 -22.75 9.98
N HIS A 216 3.46 -23.09 10.98
CA HIS A 216 3.24 -22.27 12.19
C HIS A 216 4.55 -21.83 12.87
N GLN A 217 5.46 -22.78 13.13
CA GLN A 217 6.74 -22.46 13.77
C GLN A 217 7.58 -21.46 12.96
N ARG A 218 7.62 -21.64 11.63
CA ARG A 218 8.34 -20.74 10.73
C ARG A 218 7.78 -19.32 10.78
N TRP A 219 6.45 -19.18 10.72
CA TRP A 219 5.79 -17.88 10.81
C TRP A 219 5.98 -17.23 12.18
N HIS A 220 5.94 -18.02 13.26
CA HIS A 220 6.21 -17.54 14.61
C HIS A 220 7.64 -17.03 14.76
N THR A 221 8.64 -17.76 14.25
CA THR A 221 10.04 -17.32 14.23
C THR A 221 10.21 -16.00 13.46
N ARG A 222 9.58 -15.86 12.28
CA ARG A 222 9.65 -14.60 11.51
C ARG A 222 8.98 -13.45 12.26
N LEU A 223 7.81 -13.69 12.86
CA LEU A 223 7.12 -12.69 13.66
C LEU A 223 8.02 -12.21 14.80
N HIS A 224 8.61 -13.14 15.56
CA HIS A 224 9.53 -12.82 16.64
C HIS A 224 10.71 -11.97 16.17
N ARG A 225 11.37 -12.35 15.06
CA ARG A 225 12.47 -11.56 14.48
C ARG A 225 12.03 -10.15 14.05
N LEU A 226 10.85 -10.02 13.46
CA LEU A 226 10.30 -8.70 13.07
C LEU A 226 10.02 -7.84 14.30
N THR A 227 9.37 -8.39 15.34
CA THR A 227 9.07 -7.65 16.56
C THR A 227 10.32 -7.22 17.31
N THR A 228 11.35 -8.08 17.37
CA THR A 228 12.62 -7.75 18.00
C THR A 228 13.37 -6.64 17.25
N THR A 229 13.35 -6.66 15.91
CA THR A 229 14.03 -5.65 15.09
C THR A 229 13.27 -4.32 15.03
N ASN A 230 11.96 -4.33 15.30
CA ASN A 230 11.08 -3.17 15.16
C ASN A 230 10.37 -2.87 16.49
N PRO A 231 11.06 -2.27 17.48
CA PRO A 231 10.50 -2.00 18.81
C PRO A 231 9.30 -1.04 18.79
N HIS A 232 9.12 -0.28 17.71
CA HIS A 232 7.95 0.57 17.49
C HIS A 232 6.67 -0.22 17.16
N LEU A 233 6.75 -1.54 16.96
CA LEU A 233 5.61 -2.45 16.96
C LEU A 233 5.12 -2.66 18.40
N VAL A 234 4.68 -1.59 19.04
CA VAL A 234 4.09 -1.64 20.38
C VAL A 234 2.69 -2.28 20.26
N PRO A 235 2.27 -3.15 21.19
CA PRO A 235 0.89 -3.60 21.28
C PRO A 235 -0.04 -2.38 21.37
N GLY A 236 -0.75 -2.09 20.28
CA GLY A 236 -1.77 -1.06 20.21
C GLY A 236 -3.16 -1.70 20.05
N PRO A 237 -4.09 -1.05 19.33
CA PRO A 237 -5.42 -1.64 19.08
C PRO A 237 -5.37 -2.91 18.20
N ALA A 238 -4.21 -3.22 17.61
CA ALA A 238 -3.95 -4.47 16.90
C ALA A 238 -2.64 -5.07 17.41
N SER A 239 -2.63 -6.39 17.61
CA SER A 239 -1.42 -7.11 18.00
C SER A 239 -0.41 -7.14 16.84
N PRO A 240 0.90 -7.17 17.12
CA PRO A 240 1.92 -7.34 16.09
C PRO A 240 1.69 -8.55 15.19
N ALA A 241 1.10 -9.63 15.74
CA ALA A 241 0.70 -10.82 15.00
C ALA A 241 -0.31 -10.51 13.89
N LEU A 242 -1.33 -9.70 14.18
CA LEU A 242 -2.31 -9.30 13.16
C LEU A 242 -1.69 -8.36 12.12
N THR A 243 -0.93 -7.38 12.59
CA THR A 243 -0.38 -6.31 11.75
C THR A 243 0.72 -6.82 10.80
N CYS A 244 1.51 -7.80 11.25
CA CYS A 244 2.58 -8.41 10.45
C CYS A 244 2.12 -9.66 9.68
N ARG A 245 0.87 -10.13 9.84
CA ARG A 245 0.38 -11.40 9.27
C ARG A 245 0.69 -11.53 7.78
N ASN A 246 0.29 -10.53 6.97
CA ASN A 246 0.50 -10.56 5.53
C ASN A 246 1.99 -10.53 5.12
N LEU A 247 2.88 -10.01 5.98
CA LEU A 247 4.32 -10.08 5.74
C LEU A 247 4.87 -11.46 6.08
N ILE A 248 4.56 -12.01 7.26
CA ILE A 248 5.17 -13.27 7.71
C ILE A 248 4.77 -14.48 6.84
N ILE A 249 3.55 -14.46 6.27
CA ILE A 249 3.08 -15.49 5.32
C ILE A 249 3.47 -15.21 3.85
N TYR A 250 3.98 -14.01 3.55
CA TYR A 250 4.25 -13.54 2.19
C TYR A 250 5.05 -14.54 1.32
N PRO A 251 6.15 -15.14 1.80
CA PRO A 251 6.94 -16.06 0.97
C PRO A 251 6.15 -17.29 0.54
N GLU A 252 5.37 -17.86 1.45
CA GLU A 252 4.57 -19.05 1.17
C GLU A 252 3.33 -18.71 0.33
N THR A 253 2.71 -17.55 0.53
CA THR A 253 1.62 -17.08 -0.34
C THR A 253 2.07 -16.95 -1.79
N LEU A 254 3.26 -16.37 -2.06
CA LEU A 254 3.78 -16.26 -3.42
C LEU A 254 4.14 -17.62 -4.03
N THR A 255 4.73 -18.51 -3.22
CA THR A 255 5.12 -19.85 -3.66
C THR A 255 3.89 -20.66 -4.04
N LEU A 256 2.85 -20.63 -3.20
CA LEU A 256 1.58 -21.29 -3.45
C LEU A 256 0.86 -20.70 -4.68
N ALA A 257 0.78 -19.36 -4.79
CA ALA A 257 0.14 -18.72 -5.94
C ALA A 257 0.81 -19.12 -7.27
N THR A 258 2.14 -19.19 -7.29
CA THR A 258 2.91 -19.59 -8.47
C THR A 258 2.72 -21.07 -8.81
N ALA A 259 2.52 -21.93 -7.81
CA ALA A 259 2.20 -23.34 -8.03
C ALA A 259 0.77 -23.51 -8.56
N LEU A 260 -0.20 -22.79 -7.99
CA LEU A 260 -1.60 -22.80 -8.44
C LEU A 260 -1.75 -22.32 -9.89
N ASP A 261 -0.97 -21.33 -10.32
CA ASP A 261 -0.97 -20.85 -11.71
C ASP A 261 -0.52 -21.90 -12.74
N ARG A 262 0.15 -22.97 -12.30
CA ARG A 262 0.60 -24.06 -13.17
C ARG A 262 -0.39 -25.20 -13.25
N LEU A 263 -1.50 -25.12 -12.50
CA LEU A 263 -2.53 -26.14 -12.56
C LEU A 263 -3.20 -26.14 -13.92
N PRO A 264 -3.48 -27.32 -14.50
CA PRO A 264 -4.28 -27.42 -15.71
C PRO A 264 -5.71 -26.91 -15.44
N PRO A 265 -6.45 -26.49 -16.48
CA PRO A 265 -7.83 -26.03 -16.33
C PRO A 265 -8.82 -27.16 -16.00
N HIS A 266 -8.37 -28.41 -15.94
CA HIS A 266 -9.19 -29.59 -15.65
C HIS A 266 -8.88 -30.13 -14.25
N PRO A 267 -9.85 -30.78 -13.57
CA PRO A 267 -9.61 -31.42 -12.28
C PRO A 267 -8.45 -32.42 -12.35
N LEU A 268 -7.60 -32.40 -11.33
CA LEU A 268 -6.46 -33.32 -11.23
C LEU A 268 -6.92 -34.72 -10.83
N THR A 269 -6.33 -35.75 -11.44
CA THR A 269 -6.46 -37.13 -10.97
C THR A 269 -5.79 -37.30 -9.59
N PRO A 270 -6.14 -38.32 -8.79
CA PRO A 270 -5.51 -38.56 -7.48
C PRO A 270 -3.98 -38.63 -7.52
N THR A 271 -3.42 -39.24 -8.57
CA THR A 271 -1.96 -39.32 -8.79
C THR A 271 -1.36 -37.95 -9.06
N GLN A 272 -2.00 -37.12 -9.90
CA GLN A 272 -1.56 -35.76 -10.19
C GLN A 272 -1.66 -34.86 -8.95
N GLN A 273 -2.72 -35.01 -8.14
CA GLN A 273 -2.85 -34.28 -6.87
C GLN A 273 -1.70 -34.63 -5.92
N THR A 274 -1.37 -35.91 -5.79
CA THR A 274 -0.26 -36.38 -4.96
C THR A 274 1.08 -35.80 -5.43
N ALA A 275 1.34 -35.85 -6.74
CA ALA A 275 2.55 -35.28 -7.32
C ALA A 275 2.63 -33.76 -7.11
N PHE A 276 1.52 -33.03 -7.29
CA PHE A 276 1.44 -31.60 -7.03
C PHE A 276 1.73 -31.27 -5.56
N LEU A 277 1.13 -32.01 -4.62
CA LEU A 277 1.35 -31.79 -3.19
C LEU A 277 2.81 -32.09 -2.79
N HIS A 278 3.44 -33.08 -3.43
CA HIS A 278 4.85 -33.39 -3.22
C HIS A 278 5.77 -32.27 -3.73
N ASP A 279 5.57 -31.79 -4.97
CA ASP A 279 6.31 -30.65 -5.52
C ASP A 279 6.11 -29.38 -4.67
N LEU A 280 4.87 -29.11 -4.26
CA LEU A 280 4.55 -27.97 -3.39
C LEU A 280 5.22 -28.10 -2.01
N ALA A 281 5.23 -29.29 -1.40
CA ALA A 281 5.93 -29.53 -0.14
C ALA A 281 7.43 -29.23 -0.27
N SER A 282 8.06 -29.70 -1.35
CA SER A 282 9.48 -29.42 -1.65
C SER A 282 9.75 -27.92 -1.77
N ARG A 283 8.93 -27.18 -2.55
CA ARG A 283 9.05 -25.71 -2.69
C ARG A 283 8.84 -24.96 -1.38
N LEU A 284 7.91 -25.43 -0.55
CA LEU A 284 7.65 -24.87 0.78
C LEU A 284 8.66 -25.34 1.83
N GLN A 285 9.61 -26.21 1.47
CA GLN A 285 10.58 -26.82 2.39
C GLN A 285 9.88 -27.51 3.57
N LEU A 286 8.88 -28.32 3.25
CA LEU A 286 8.14 -29.17 4.18
C LEU A 286 8.52 -30.63 3.92
N PRO A 287 8.67 -31.46 4.97
CA PRO A 287 8.91 -32.89 4.79
C PRO A 287 7.73 -33.57 4.11
N ARG A 288 6.51 -33.11 4.40
CA ARG A 288 5.27 -33.58 3.77
C ARG A 288 4.20 -32.49 3.86
N LEU A 289 3.37 -32.40 2.82
CA LEU A 289 2.15 -31.60 2.82
C LEU A 289 0.95 -32.53 2.62
N ALA A 290 0.22 -32.80 3.71
CA ALA A 290 -0.97 -33.66 3.72
C ALA A 290 -2.17 -32.84 4.22
N PRO A 291 -2.81 -32.04 3.35
CA PRO A 291 -3.98 -31.26 3.71
C PRO A 291 -5.16 -32.19 4.01
N ALA A 292 -5.90 -31.90 5.09
CA ALA A 292 -7.13 -32.63 5.43
C ALA A 292 -8.25 -32.37 4.40
N ASP A 293 -9.32 -33.18 4.40
CA ASP A 293 -10.39 -33.06 3.40
C ASP A 293 -11.11 -31.70 3.42
N HIS A 294 -11.16 -31.04 4.59
CA HIS A 294 -11.75 -29.72 4.76
C HIS A 294 -10.77 -28.56 4.50
N ASP A 295 -9.53 -28.85 4.12
CA ASP A 295 -8.51 -27.86 3.78
C ASP A 295 -8.85 -27.19 2.44
N LEU A 296 -8.70 -25.87 2.37
CA LEU A 296 -9.01 -25.10 1.17
C LEU A 296 -8.14 -25.48 -0.02
N LEU A 297 -6.89 -25.89 0.21
CA LEU A 297 -6.01 -26.41 -0.84
C LEU A 297 -6.58 -27.71 -1.40
N ARG A 298 -7.04 -28.63 -0.53
CA ARG A 298 -7.65 -29.88 -0.95
C ARG A 298 -8.91 -29.62 -1.78
N GLN A 299 -9.78 -28.74 -1.27
CA GLN A 299 -10.99 -28.30 -1.98
C GLN A 299 -10.65 -27.68 -3.34
N ARG A 300 -9.62 -26.83 -3.43
CA ARG A 300 -9.21 -26.21 -4.69
C ARG A 300 -8.70 -27.21 -5.72
N LEU A 301 -8.01 -28.27 -5.29
CA LEU A 301 -7.49 -29.30 -6.19
C LEU A 301 -8.60 -30.25 -6.70
N THR A 302 -9.68 -30.39 -5.93
CA THR A 302 -10.86 -31.18 -6.31
C THR A 302 -11.92 -30.36 -7.05
N ALA A 303 -12.00 -29.06 -6.79
CA ALA A 303 -12.95 -28.13 -7.38
C ALA A 303 -12.39 -27.49 -8.65
N ARG A 304 -13.27 -27.18 -9.60
CA ARG A 304 -12.94 -26.43 -10.82
C ARG A 304 -12.47 -25.02 -10.50
#